data_AF-A0A3C0Q6C0-F1
#
_entry.id   AF-A0A3C0Q6C0-F1
#
_cell.length_a   1.000
_cell.length_b   1.000
_cell.length_c   1.000
_cell.angle_alpha   90.00
_cell.angle_beta   90.00
_cell.angle_gamma   90.00
#
_symmetry.space_group_name_H-M   'P 1'
#
loop_
_entity.id
_entity.type
_entity.pdbx_description
1 polymer ?
#
loop_
_entity_poly.entity_id
_entity_poly.type
_entity_poly.pdbx_seq_one_letter_code
_entity_poly.pdbx_strand_id
1 'polypeptide(L)'
;MGKRGYDPKEKQSSTLSNARVLELMFDYNFAVQGLSVPVQPKPTTRRAVSQAQRRFGERAHISSSGESVFLCGKHVKTQEVVEDICIKLSNMLGIGEREALYKMTGIPELKPT
;
A
#
# COMPACT_ATOMS: atom_id res chain seq x y z
N MET A 1 -5.04 -5.07 44.98
CA MET A 1 -4.26 -4.45 43.89
C MET A 1 -4.37 -5.34 42.66
N GLY A 2 -5.09 -4.87 41.64
CA GLY A 2 -5.51 -5.67 40.49
C GLY A 2 -4.34 -6.06 39.60
N LYS A 3 -4.18 -7.36 39.38
CA LYS A 3 -3.34 -7.90 38.31
C LYS A 3 -4.00 -7.49 36.99
N ARG A 4 -3.39 -6.54 36.26
CA ARG A 4 -3.74 -6.28 34.86
C ARG A 4 -3.42 -7.57 34.10
N GLY A 5 -4.46 -8.33 33.80
CA GLY A 5 -4.39 -9.45 32.87
C GLY A 5 -3.87 -8.91 31.55
N TYR A 6 -2.82 -9.54 31.03
CA TYR A 6 -2.48 -9.41 29.63
C TYR A 6 -3.59 -10.12 28.87
N ASP A 7 -4.47 -9.36 28.19
CA ASP A 7 -5.48 -9.94 27.32
C ASP A 7 -4.79 -10.44 26.05
N PRO A 8 -4.69 -11.75 25.79
CA PRO A 8 -4.09 -12.27 24.55
C PRO A 8 -4.91 -11.92 23.28
N LYS A 9 -6.04 -11.20 23.43
CA LYS A 9 -6.83 -10.64 22.33
C LYS A 9 -6.38 -9.25 21.87
N GLU A 10 -5.55 -8.53 22.64
CA GLU A 10 -5.17 -7.14 22.32
C GLU A 10 -4.07 -7.00 21.25
N LYS A 11 -3.60 -8.09 20.65
CA LYS A 11 -2.64 -8.04 19.54
C LYS A 11 -2.99 -9.02 18.42
N GLN A 12 -4.22 -9.00 17.93
CA GLN A 12 -4.48 -9.51 16.59
C GLN A 12 -3.88 -8.55 15.56
N SER A 13 -2.55 -8.61 15.41
CA SER A 13 -1.86 -8.05 14.25
C SER A 13 -2.38 -8.80 13.03
N SER A 14 -3.41 -8.26 12.40
CA SER A 14 -3.86 -8.71 11.08
C SER A 14 -2.74 -8.37 10.09
N THR A 15 -1.80 -9.28 9.92
CA THR A 15 -0.63 -9.14 9.07
C THR A 15 -1.01 -9.42 7.62
N LEU A 16 -1.78 -8.53 7.01
CA LEU A 16 -2.04 -8.63 5.57
C LEU A 16 -0.75 -8.27 4.82
N SER A 17 -0.28 -9.15 3.95
CA SER A 17 0.95 -8.91 3.20
C SER A 17 0.72 -7.76 2.21
N ASN A 18 1.72 -6.91 2.01
CA ASN A 18 1.62 -5.84 1.01
C ASN A 18 1.40 -6.36 -0.41
N ALA A 19 1.87 -7.57 -0.72
CA ALA A 19 1.55 -8.24 -1.97
C ALA A 19 0.04 -8.47 -2.12
N ARG A 20 -0.63 -8.94 -1.06
CA ARG A 20 -2.08 -9.13 -1.08
C ARG A 20 -2.85 -7.81 -1.13
N VAL A 21 -2.35 -6.75 -0.47
CA VAL A 21 -2.92 -5.40 -0.60
C VAL A 21 -2.86 -4.94 -2.06
N LEU A 22 -1.71 -5.10 -2.71
CA LEU A 22 -1.54 -4.70 -4.12
C LEU A 22 -2.49 -5.48 -5.04
N GLU A 23 -2.64 -6.79 -4.84
CA GLU A 23 -3.61 -7.60 -5.59
C GLU A 23 -5.03 -7.06 -5.40
N LEU A 24 -5.45 -6.81 -4.15
CA LEU A 24 -6.76 -6.23 -3.87
C LEU A 24 -6.94 -4.88 -4.57
N MET A 25 -5.94 -4.00 -4.52
CA MET A 25 -6.03 -2.72 -5.21
C MET A 25 -6.28 -2.92 -6.72
N PHE A 26 -5.58 -3.84 -7.38
CA PHE A 26 -5.81 -4.15 -8.79
C PHE A 26 -7.18 -4.78 -9.05
N ASP A 27 -7.64 -5.70 -8.20
CA ASP A 27 -8.97 -6.31 -8.29
C ASP A 27 -10.10 -5.27 -8.20
N TYR A 28 -9.88 -4.19 -7.43
CA TYR A 28 -10.81 -3.07 -7.29
C TYR A 28 -10.57 -1.94 -8.31
N ASN A 29 -9.81 -2.18 -9.39
CA ASN A 29 -9.50 -1.24 -10.46
C ASN A 29 -8.68 -0.01 -10.05
N PHE A 30 -7.92 -0.08 -8.95
CA PHE A 30 -6.87 0.89 -8.70
C PHE A 30 -5.69 0.58 -9.62
N ALA A 31 -5.17 1.60 -10.29
CA ALA A 31 -4.06 1.50 -11.22
C ALA A 31 -2.81 2.15 -10.64
N VAL A 32 -1.65 1.70 -11.10
CA VAL A 32 -0.39 2.39 -10.81
C VAL A 32 -0.41 3.77 -11.46
N GLN A 33 -0.15 4.80 -10.67
CA GLN A 33 -0.01 6.15 -11.20
C GLN A 33 1.18 6.22 -12.14
N GLY A 34 0.97 6.83 -13.31
CA GLY A 34 2.03 7.11 -14.27
C GLY A 34 2.63 8.50 -14.03
N LEU A 35 3.95 8.61 -14.13
CA LEU A 35 4.67 9.88 -14.16
C LEU A 35 5.03 10.29 -15.58
N SER A 36 5.08 11.60 -15.82
CA SER A 36 5.56 12.18 -17.07
C SER A 36 7.04 11.84 -17.33
N VAL A 37 7.84 11.69 -16.28
CA VAL A 37 9.26 11.33 -16.36
C VAL A 37 9.52 10.12 -15.45
N PRO A 38 10.31 9.12 -15.87
CA PRO A 38 10.70 8.02 -15.00
C PRO A 38 11.35 8.50 -13.71
N VAL A 39 11.14 7.73 -12.63
CA VAL A 39 11.82 7.98 -11.35
C VAL A 39 13.33 7.85 -11.55
N GLN A 40 14.08 8.88 -11.16
CA GLN A 40 15.54 8.86 -11.20
C GLN A 40 16.08 8.39 -9.85
N PRO A 41 16.59 7.14 -9.74
CA PRO A 41 17.07 6.63 -8.46
C PRO A 41 18.43 7.19 -8.09
N LYS A 42 18.69 7.26 -6.79
CA LYS A 42 20.05 7.46 -6.27
C LYS A 42 20.88 6.18 -6.45
N PRO A 43 22.22 6.25 -6.49
CA PRO A 43 23.07 5.06 -6.64
C PRO A 43 22.76 3.94 -5.65
N THR A 44 22.44 4.30 -4.40
CA THR A 44 22.09 3.36 -3.32
C THR A 44 20.74 2.68 -3.49
N THR A 45 19.78 3.31 -4.18
CA THR A 45 18.41 2.81 -4.35
C THR A 45 18.12 2.31 -5.77
N ARG A 46 19.10 2.43 -6.68
CA ARG A 46 19.01 2.06 -8.10
C ARG A 46 18.48 0.67 -8.34
N ARG A 47 18.93 -0.32 -7.54
CA ARG A 47 18.48 -1.70 -7.67
C ARG A 47 17.01 -1.86 -7.31
N ALA A 48 16.58 -1.30 -6.18
CA ALA A 48 15.19 -1.38 -5.72
C ALA A 48 14.24 -0.68 -6.69
N VAL A 49 14.57 0.55 -7.09
CA VAL A 49 13.78 1.31 -8.07
C VAL A 49 13.71 0.58 -9.41
N SER A 50 14.82 0.03 -9.92
CA SER A 50 14.82 -0.71 -11.19
C SER A 50 13.98 -1.99 -11.11
N GLN A 51 13.99 -2.71 -9.98
CA GLN A 51 13.12 -3.87 -9.77
C GLN A 51 11.64 -3.46 -9.74
N ALA A 52 11.31 -2.37 -9.06
CA ALA A 52 9.95 -1.84 -9.03
C ALA A 52 9.48 -1.40 -10.43
N GLN A 53 10.33 -0.69 -11.19
CA GLN A 53 10.03 -0.28 -12.57
C GLN A 53 9.82 -1.48 -13.51
N ARG A 54 10.59 -2.56 -13.35
CA ARG A 54 10.37 -3.80 -14.12
C ARG A 54 9.02 -4.45 -13.83
N ARG A 55 8.51 -4.28 -12.61
CA ARG A 55 7.24 -4.87 -12.18
C ARG A 55 6.03 -4.01 -12.55
N PHE A 56 6.13 -2.70 -12.41
CA PHE A 56 4.99 -1.78 -12.54
C PHE A 56 5.06 -0.87 -13.78
N GLY A 57 6.18 -0.87 -14.49
CA GLY A 57 6.44 -0.02 -15.65
C GLY A 57 7.50 1.06 -15.36
N GLU A 58 8.23 1.46 -16.38
CA GLU A 58 9.32 2.45 -16.27
C GLU A 58 8.85 3.82 -15.74
N ARG A 59 7.63 4.18 -16.12
CA ARG A 59 6.96 5.43 -15.74
C ARG A 59 6.04 5.27 -14.54
N ALA A 60 6.08 4.15 -13.82
CA ALA A 60 5.33 4.00 -12.59
C ALA A 60 5.79 5.04 -11.55
N HIS A 61 4.84 5.63 -10.84
CA HIS A 61 5.10 6.48 -9.70
C HIS A 61 5.57 5.59 -8.55
N ILE A 62 6.88 5.54 -8.37
CA ILE A 62 7.58 4.74 -7.36
C ILE A 62 8.32 5.71 -6.43
N SER A 63 8.42 5.39 -5.15
CA SER A 63 9.21 6.18 -4.22
C SER A 63 10.68 6.24 -4.66
N SER A 64 11.40 7.30 -4.26
CA SER A 64 12.83 7.44 -4.57
C SER A 64 13.71 6.35 -3.93
N SER A 65 13.19 5.63 -2.93
CA SER A 65 13.83 4.43 -2.35
C SER A 65 13.53 3.15 -3.12
N GLY A 66 12.51 3.13 -3.99
CA GLY A 66 12.07 1.93 -4.70
C GLY A 66 11.26 0.97 -3.83
N GLU A 67 10.87 1.40 -2.64
CA GLU A 67 10.19 0.56 -1.64
C GLU A 67 8.69 0.78 -1.58
N SER A 68 8.15 1.75 -2.32
CA SER A 68 6.70 1.97 -2.40
C SER A 68 6.28 2.31 -3.83
N VAL A 69 5.04 2.00 -4.16
CA VAL A 69 4.36 2.39 -5.40
C VAL A 69 3.12 3.22 -5.07
N PHE A 70 2.81 4.19 -5.90
CA PHE A 70 1.64 5.04 -5.76
C PHE A 70 0.56 4.59 -6.75
N LEU A 71 -0.66 4.48 -6.22
CA LEU A 71 -1.83 4.06 -6.96
C LEU A 71 -2.86 5.19 -7.03
N CYS A 72 -3.69 5.17 -8.05
CA CYS A 72 -4.88 5.99 -8.16
C CYS A 72 -6.07 5.12 -8.58
N GLY A 73 -7.27 5.56 -8.28
CA GLY A 73 -8.48 4.84 -8.62
C GLY A 73 -9.71 5.57 -8.11
N LYS A 74 -10.81 4.83 -7.97
CA LYS A 74 -12.04 5.36 -7.39
C LYS A 74 -12.29 4.70 -6.06
N HIS A 75 -12.65 5.50 -5.06
CA HIS A 75 -13.11 4.98 -3.79
C HIS A 75 -14.32 4.06 -4.02
N VAL A 76 -14.26 2.83 -3.52
CA VAL A 76 -15.24 1.76 -3.83
C VAL A 76 -16.68 2.19 -3.53
N LYS A 77 -16.91 2.88 -2.40
CA LYS A 77 -18.24 3.36 -1.99
C LYS A 77 -18.67 4.69 -2.60
N THR A 78 -17.86 5.75 -2.48
CA THR A 78 -18.25 7.10 -2.90
C THR A 78 -18.04 7.35 -4.39
N GLN A 79 -17.30 6.48 -5.09
CA GLN A 79 -16.91 6.62 -6.50
C GLN A 79 -16.04 7.85 -6.80
N GLU A 80 -15.59 8.57 -5.76
CA GLU A 80 -14.69 9.70 -5.88
C GLU A 80 -13.30 9.24 -6.30
N VAL A 81 -12.62 10.07 -7.09
CA VAL A 81 -11.24 9.79 -7.51
C VAL A 81 -10.32 9.97 -6.31
N VAL A 82 -9.49 8.98 -6.06
CA VAL A 82 -8.47 8.99 -5.01
C VAL A 82 -7.13 8.74 -5.66
N GLU A 83 -6.17 9.58 -5.31
CA GLU A 83 -4.83 9.62 -5.86
C GLU A 83 -3.79 9.51 -4.73
N ASP A 84 -2.54 9.26 -5.11
CA ASP A 84 -1.37 9.21 -4.21
C ASP A 84 -1.49 8.15 -3.11
N ILE A 85 -2.18 7.04 -3.41
CA ILE A 85 -2.30 5.91 -2.49
C ILE A 85 -0.97 5.17 -2.46
N CYS A 86 -0.18 5.43 -1.41
CA CYS A 86 1.14 4.85 -1.24
C CYS A 86 1.06 3.44 -0.65
N ILE A 87 1.54 2.44 -1.40
CA ILE A 87 1.66 1.06 -0.95
C ILE A 87 3.13 0.66 -0.91
N LYS A 88 3.60 0.23 0.27
CA LYS A 88 4.95 -0.31 0.45
C LYS A 88 5.06 -1.67 -0.26
N LEU A 89 6.17 -1.91 -0.95
CA LEU A 89 6.46 -3.14 -1.69
C LEU A 89 7.10 -4.22 -0.81
N SER A 90 7.77 -3.82 0.26
CA SER A 90 8.33 -4.68 1.29
C SER A 90 7.49 -4.61 2.56
N ASN A 91 7.50 -5.69 3.36
CA ASN A 91 6.85 -5.81 4.68
C ASN A 91 5.36 -6.21 4.71
N MET A 92 4.86 -6.43 5.93
CA MET A 92 3.45 -6.61 6.28
C MET A 92 2.81 -5.25 6.58
N LEU A 93 1.52 -5.11 6.27
CA LEU A 93 0.79 -3.89 6.55
C LEU A 93 0.29 -3.92 8.01
N GLY A 94 0.62 -2.88 8.79
CA GLY A 94 0.13 -2.76 10.17
C GLY A 94 -1.39 -2.47 10.22
N ILE A 95 -2.03 -2.70 11.37
CA ILE A 95 -3.47 -2.44 11.56
C ILE A 95 -3.82 -0.98 11.24
N GLY A 96 -3.00 -0.02 11.70
CA GLY A 96 -3.23 1.41 11.45
C GLY A 96 -3.08 1.79 9.98
N GLU A 97 -2.08 1.25 9.28
CA GLU A 97 -1.92 1.43 7.83
C GLU A 97 -3.10 0.80 7.07
N ARG A 98 -3.58 -0.36 7.52
CA ARG A 98 -4.75 -1.05 6.93
C ARG A 98 -6.01 -0.20 7.06
N GLU A 99 -6.25 0.35 8.25
CA GLU A 99 -7.38 1.22 8.49
C GLU A 99 -7.30 2.51 7.67
N ALA A 100 -6.11 3.10 7.56
CA ALA A 100 -5.89 4.28 6.71
C ALA A 100 -6.19 3.97 5.24
N LEU A 101 -5.71 2.83 4.72
CA LEU A 101 -6.02 2.40 3.36
C LEU A 101 -7.51 2.11 3.17
N TYR A 102 -8.18 1.47 4.12
CA TYR A 102 -9.63 1.26 4.06
C TYR A 102 -10.39 2.59 4.01
N LYS A 103 -10.00 3.56 4.83
CA LYS A 103 -10.62 4.90 4.82
C LYS A 103 -10.41 5.64 3.49
N MET A 104 -9.25 5.47 2.86
CA MET A 104 -8.93 6.11 1.59
C MET A 104 -9.56 5.41 0.37
N THR A 105 -9.64 4.08 0.38
CA THR A 105 -10.03 3.31 -0.81
C THR A 105 -11.43 2.72 -0.72
N GLY A 106 -11.94 2.51 0.49
CA GLY A 106 -13.24 1.89 0.74
C GLY A 106 -13.27 0.37 0.57
N ILE A 107 -12.12 -0.28 0.30
CA ILE A 107 -12.03 -1.71 0.04
C ILE A 107 -12.41 -2.53 1.29
N PRO A 108 -13.49 -3.32 1.26
CA PRO A 108 -14.00 -4.00 2.45
C PRO A 108 -13.00 -4.96 3.10
N GLU A 109 -12.14 -5.61 2.31
CA GLU A 109 -11.13 -6.57 2.76
C GLU A 109 -9.99 -5.91 3.54
N LEU A 110 -9.85 -4.58 3.44
CA LEU A 110 -8.94 -3.79 4.26
C LEU A 110 -9.61 -3.30 5.55
N LYS A 111 -10.91 -3.52 5.73
CA LYS A 111 -11.59 -3.11 6.97
C LYS A 111 -10.96 -3.84 8.16
N PRO A 112 -10.51 -3.12 9.20
CA PRO A 112 -10.04 -3.79 10.39
C PRO A 112 -11.19 -4.54 11.07
N THR A 113 -10.97 -5.83 11.30
CA THR A 113 -11.86 -6.73 12.06
C THR A 113 -11.58 -6.67 13.55
#